data_AF-A0A9D8HFC2-F1
#
_entry.id   AF-A0A9D8HFC2-F1
#
_cell.length_a   1.000
_cell.length_b   1.000
_cell.length_c   1.000
_cell.angle_alpha   90.00
_cell.angle_beta   90.00
_cell.angle_gamma   90.00
#
_symmetry.space_group_name_H-M   'P 1'
#
loop_
_entity.id
_entity.type
_entity.pdbx_description
1 polymer ?
#
loop_
_entity_poly.entity_id
_entity_poly.type
_entity_poly.pdbx_seq_one_letter_code
_entity_poly.pdbx_strand_id
1 'polypeptide(L)'
;MPRASRLFALLVAVCAAAGLGASVGAHPAAAASSQAVVIVDTGSATYTRVITFSGTISGYEALVLAGADPVTYGYAGQGAAICRLFGVGNDPGGNSCLGTPDDPKYWAYHRVPAGAEGWQYSRAGAGATRVGDGDVEGWRFGIGVAPGFRSFCSVAGCAAPAPDPAPGPGPGPAGGGAAVPTDAGGSGAASASGAASGPGSEGATSGGTTSGAATSGDAGPTGVAPPGGPGSAPGAPGADRTAARRGVATGFAAPPGAVDPSRRADPGSPVGVVVAGLLTLAIAGLAWAWRRRAT
;
A
#
# COMPACT_ATOMS: atom_id res chain seq x y z
N MET A 1 62.80 51.72 -16.34
CA MET A 1 62.79 50.25 -16.22
C MET A 1 61.52 49.69 -16.88
N PRO A 2 61.55 49.26 -18.17
CA PRO A 2 60.33 48.78 -18.84
C PRO A 2 60.58 47.52 -19.69
N ARG A 3 60.64 46.31 -19.11
CA ARG A 3 60.72 45.05 -19.92
C ARG A 3 60.01 43.82 -19.37
N ALA A 4 59.27 43.91 -18.25
CA ALA A 4 58.66 42.72 -17.61
C ALA A 4 57.13 42.56 -17.83
N SER A 5 56.50 43.46 -18.60
CA SER A 5 55.02 43.56 -18.63
C SER A 5 54.36 43.09 -19.94
N ARG A 6 55.14 42.60 -20.92
CA ARG A 6 54.60 42.19 -22.24
C ARG A 6 54.44 40.68 -22.43
N LEU A 7 55.02 39.85 -21.55
CA LEU A 7 54.91 38.39 -21.64
C LEU A 7 53.67 37.83 -20.93
N PHE A 8 53.05 38.57 -20.02
CA PHE A 8 51.85 38.12 -19.29
C PHE A 8 50.54 38.34 -20.06
N ALA A 9 50.51 39.29 -21.00
CA ALA A 9 49.31 39.62 -21.76
C ALA A 9 48.99 38.61 -22.89
N LEU A 10 49.99 37.85 -23.36
CA LEU A 10 49.82 36.89 -24.46
C LEU A 10 49.37 35.50 -23.99
N LEU A 11 49.55 35.16 -22.71
CA LEU A 11 49.13 33.88 -22.13
C LEU A 11 47.63 33.87 -21.72
N VAL A 12 47.02 35.05 -21.53
CA VAL A 12 45.59 35.18 -21.22
C VAL A 12 44.70 35.10 -22.48
N ALA A 13 45.24 35.44 -23.65
CA ALA A 13 44.47 35.49 -24.89
C ALA A 13 44.24 34.12 -25.58
N VAL A 14 45.07 33.11 -25.29
CA VAL A 14 44.97 31.79 -25.96
C VAL A 14 44.03 30.82 -25.24
N CYS A 15 43.72 31.03 -23.96
CA CYS A 15 42.76 30.18 -23.23
C CYS A 15 41.28 30.51 -23.50
N ALA A 16 40.97 31.58 -24.24
CA ALA A 16 39.59 32.03 -24.47
C ALA A 16 38.88 31.37 -25.67
N ALA A 17 39.57 30.58 -26.51
CA ALA A 17 39.03 30.10 -27.79
C ALA A 17 38.64 28.61 -27.86
N ALA A 18 38.84 27.82 -26.79
CA ALA A 18 38.72 26.35 -26.85
C ALA A 18 37.49 25.76 -26.11
N GLY A 19 36.43 26.55 -25.89
CA GLY A 19 35.32 26.17 -24.99
C GLY A 19 33.94 25.95 -25.62
N LEU A 20 33.76 26.06 -26.94
CA LEU A 20 32.48 25.81 -27.62
C LEU A 20 32.29 24.31 -27.91
N GLY A 21 32.47 23.48 -26.89
CA GLY A 21 32.01 22.10 -26.93
C GLY A 21 30.50 22.10 -26.74
N ALA A 22 29.76 21.70 -27.77
CA ALA A 22 28.33 21.44 -27.66
C ALA A 22 28.10 20.44 -26.53
N SER A 23 27.64 20.93 -25.39
CA SER A 23 27.05 20.12 -24.35
C SER A 23 25.78 19.52 -24.95
N VAL A 24 25.91 18.32 -25.51
CA VAL A 24 24.78 17.41 -25.71
C VAL A 24 24.21 17.22 -24.32
N GLY A 25 23.18 18.00 -24.01
CA GLY A 25 22.43 17.84 -22.78
C GLY A 25 21.88 16.44 -22.78
N ALA A 26 22.54 15.55 -22.05
CA ALA A 26 21.92 14.34 -21.55
C ALA A 26 20.71 14.85 -20.79
N HIS A 27 19.54 14.76 -21.43
CA HIS A 27 18.29 14.97 -20.74
C HIS A 27 18.34 13.97 -19.59
N PRO A 28 18.27 14.41 -18.32
CA PRO A 28 18.13 13.45 -17.24
C PRO A 28 16.96 12.57 -17.64
N ALA A 29 17.20 11.27 -17.76
CA ALA A 29 16.13 10.31 -17.97
C ALA A 29 15.14 10.59 -16.84
N ALA A 30 14.03 11.25 -17.15
CA ALA A 30 13.00 11.52 -16.17
C ALA A 30 12.68 10.15 -15.58
N ALA A 31 12.98 9.97 -14.28
CA ALA A 31 12.71 8.71 -13.62
C ALA A 31 11.26 8.36 -13.91
N ALA A 32 11.04 7.27 -14.64
CA ALA A 32 9.71 6.90 -15.08
C ALA A 32 8.83 6.82 -13.84
N SER A 33 7.77 7.62 -13.81
CA SER A 33 6.84 7.64 -12.70
C SER A 33 5.97 6.39 -12.78
N SER A 34 5.99 5.57 -11.73
CA SER A 34 5.08 4.43 -11.58
C SER A 34 3.69 4.92 -11.24
N GLN A 35 2.66 4.24 -11.73
CA GLN A 35 1.26 4.49 -11.40
C GLN A 35 0.57 3.22 -10.90
N ALA A 36 -0.38 3.37 -9.99
CA ALA A 36 -1.24 2.28 -9.56
C ALA A 36 -2.67 2.80 -9.35
N VAL A 37 -3.63 1.89 -9.29
CA VAL A 37 -5.03 2.20 -8.99
C VAL A 37 -5.39 1.72 -7.60
N VAL A 38 -6.01 2.59 -6.81
CA VAL A 38 -6.56 2.25 -5.50
C VAL A 38 -8.08 2.39 -5.55
N ILE A 39 -8.78 1.33 -5.17
CA ILE A 39 -10.25 1.24 -5.12
C ILE A 39 -10.66 0.97 -3.68
N VAL A 40 -11.42 1.88 -3.09
CA VAL A 40 -11.93 1.76 -1.72
C VAL A 40 -13.46 1.80 -1.74
N ASP A 41 -14.10 0.70 -1.35
CA ASP A 41 -15.54 0.57 -1.24
C ASP A 41 -15.96 0.57 0.24
N THR A 42 -16.63 1.64 0.66
CA THR A 42 -17.13 1.81 2.03
C THR A 42 -18.46 1.08 2.27
N GLY A 43 -19.04 0.45 1.24
CA GLY A 43 -20.39 -0.10 1.23
C GLY A 43 -21.48 0.93 0.90
N SER A 44 -21.21 2.23 1.07
CA SER A 44 -22.10 3.32 0.68
C SER A 44 -21.58 4.14 -0.51
N ALA A 45 -20.26 4.18 -0.67
CA ALA A 45 -19.57 4.88 -1.74
C ALA A 45 -18.30 4.13 -2.14
N THR A 46 -17.94 4.22 -3.41
CA THR A 46 -16.68 3.69 -3.96
C THR A 46 -15.79 4.83 -4.42
N TYR A 47 -14.56 4.87 -3.91
CA TYR A 47 -13.52 5.81 -4.28
C TYR A 47 -12.49 5.11 -5.15
N THR A 48 -12.31 5.59 -6.38
CA THR A 48 -11.28 5.10 -7.30
C THR A 48 -10.28 6.22 -7.55
N ARG A 49 -8.99 5.93 -7.37
CA ARG A 49 -7.90 6.89 -7.51
C ARG A 49 -6.74 6.29 -8.30
N VAL A 50 -6.20 7.06 -9.25
CA VAL A 50 -4.89 6.79 -9.83
C VAL A 50 -3.88 7.52 -8.96
N ILE A 51 -2.87 6.80 -8.47
CA ILE A 51 -1.77 7.36 -7.70
C ILE A 51 -0.49 7.31 -8.53
N THR A 52 0.45 8.21 -8.26
CA THR A 52 1.75 8.27 -8.95
C THR A 52 2.87 8.30 -7.91
N PHE A 53 3.93 7.53 -8.15
CA PHE A 53 5.06 7.35 -7.23
C PHE A 53 6.33 6.95 -8.00
N SER A 54 7.47 6.84 -7.32
CA SER A 54 8.73 6.35 -7.90
C SER A 54 9.08 4.96 -7.37
N GLY A 55 9.45 4.04 -8.25
CA GLY A 55 9.87 2.69 -7.85
C GLY A 55 8.69 1.83 -7.39
N THR A 56 8.75 1.36 -6.15
CA THR A 56 7.75 0.48 -5.52
C THR A 56 7.44 1.02 -4.13
N ILE A 57 6.16 1.02 -3.74
CA ILE A 57 5.70 1.46 -2.42
C ILE A 57 4.96 0.34 -1.70
N SER A 58 4.67 0.51 -0.43
CA SER A 58 3.75 -0.37 0.31
C SER A 58 2.28 -0.09 -0.05
N GLY A 59 1.39 -1.06 0.19
CA GLY A 59 -0.05 -0.84 0.05
C GLY A 59 -0.58 0.22 1.02
N TYR A 60 0.08 0.41 2.18
CA TYR A 60 -0.25 1.48 3.12
C TYR A 60 0.06 2.86 2.52
N GLU A 61 1.25 3.04 1.95
CA GLU A 61 1.61 4.29 1.27
C GLU A 61 0.69 4.57 0.07
N ALA A 62 0.26 3.53 -0.64
CA ALA A 62 -0.72 3.67 -1.72
C ALA A 62 -2.06 4.25 -1.22
N LEU A 63 -2.56 3.81 -0.06
CA LEU A 63 -3.75 4.38 0.58
C LEU A 63 -3.56 5.84 1.00
N VAL A 64 -2.39 6.19 1.55
CA VAL A 64 -2.05 7.58 1.90
C VAL A 64 -2.05 8.47 0.65
N LEU A 65 -1.39 8.04 -0.43
CA LEU A 65 -1.37 8.76 -1.71
C LEU A 65 -2.75 8.88 -2.36
N ALA A 66 -3.64 7.90 -2.12
CA ALA A 66 -5.03 7.96 -2.57
C ALA A 66 -5.90 8.94 -1.74
N GLY A 67 -5.36 9.54 -0.68
CA GLY A 67 -6.09 10.43 0.22
C GLY A 67 -7.14 9.71 1.06
N ALA A 68 -6.91 8.42 1.37
CA ALA A 68 -7.86 7.59 2.10
C ALA A 68 -7.81 7.78 3.63
N ASP A 69 -6.86 8.57 4.14
CA ASP A 69 -6.63 8.85 5.56
C ASP A 69 -6.68 7.58 6.45
N PRO A 70 -5.80 6.60 6.22
CA PRO A 70 -5.87 5.31 6.89
C PRO A 70 -5.64 5.43 8.41
N VAL A 71 -6.61 4.92 9.17
CA VAL A 71 -6.48 4.75 10.62
C VAL A 71 -6.12 3.29 10.88
N THR A 72 -5.02 3.05 11.59
CA THR A 72 -4.50 1.70 11.83
C THR A 72 -4.49 1.33 13.31
N TYR A 73 -4.55 0.02 13.58
CA TYR A 73 -4.26 -0.55 14.89
C TYR A 73 -3.19 -1.64 14.77
N GLY A 74 -2.16 -1.56 15.61
CA GLY A 74 -1.05 -2.51 15.62
C GLY A 74 -1.35 -3.75 16.47
N TYR A 75 -1.12 -4.92 15.90
CA TYR A 75 -1.14 -6.20 16.60
C TYR A 75 0.29 -6.69 16.81
N ALA A 76 0.65 -6.91 18.08
CA ALA A 76 1.99 -7.33 18.47
C ALA A 76 2.44 -8.56 17.66
N GLY A 77 3.53 -8.41 16.90
CA GLY A 77 4.10 -9.47 16.06
C GLY A 77 3.37 -9.77 14.74
N GLN A 78 2.20 -9.18 14.48
CA GLN A 78 1.37 -9.48 13.30
C GLN A 78 1.26 -8.30 12.31
N GLY A 79 1.77 -7.13 12.68
CA GLY A 79 1.68 -5.91 11.87
C GLY A 79 0.46 -5.08 12.23
N ALA A 80 0.07 -4.16 11.34
CA ALA A 80 -1.05 -3.25 11.56
C ALA A 80 -2.24 -3.60 10.66
N ALA A 81 -3.44 -3.56 11.24
CA ALA A 81 -4.69 -3.63 10.49
C ALA A 81 -5.20 -2.21 10.16
N ILE A 82 -5.96 -2.10 9.08
CA ILE A 82 -6.68 -0.88 8.70
C ILE A 82 -8.05 -0.92 9.38
N CYS A 83 -8.29 0.03 10.28
CA CYS A 83 -9.56 0.15 10.98
C CYS A 83 -10.51 1.07 10.23
N ARG A 84 -10.01 2.18 9.66
CA ARG A 84 -10.83 3.15 8.92
C ARG A 84 -10.15 3.64 7.65
N LEU A 85 -10.96 3.91 6.63
CA LEU A 85 -10.62 4.61 5.39
C LEU A 85 -11.75 5.57 5.04
N PHE A 86 -11.44 6.78 4.60
CA PHE A 86 -12.43 7.84 4.31
C PHE A 86 -13.41 8.07 5.48
N GLY A 87 -12.92 7.94 6.71
CA GLY A 87 -13.74 8.04 7.92
C GLY A 87 -14.67 6.85 8.19
N VAL A 88 -14.74 5.83 7.34
CA VAL A 88 -15.60 4.64 7.51
C VAL A 88 -14.79 3.47 8.04
N GLY A 89 -15.35 2.77 9.02
CA GLY A 89 -14.80 1.53 9.56
C GLY A 89 -14.99 1.43 11.08
N ASN A 90 -14.19 0.59 11.71
CA ASN A 90 -14.24 0.38 13.16
C ASN A 90 -13.29 1.34 13.88
N ASP A 91 -13.57 1.63 15.15
CA ASP A 91 -12.66 2.44 15.95
C ASP A 91 -11.33 1.71 16.23
N PRO A 92 -10.20 2.44 16.28
CA PRO A 92 -8.92 1.85 16.63
C PRO A 92 -8.89 1.54 18.13
N GLY A 93 -9.03 0.27 18.52
CA GLY A 93 -8.89 -0.14 19.92
C GLY A 93 -9.06 -1.63 20.15
N GLY A 94 -7.98 -2.31 20.55
CA GLY A 94 -8.01 -3.74 20.89
C GLY A 94 -8.46 -4.61 19.72
N ASN A 95 -9.40 -5.53 19.99
CA ASN A 95 -9.90 -6.47 18.99
C ASN A 95 -10.98 -5.88 18.07
N SER A 96 -11.47 -4.66 18.33
CA SER A 96 -12.60 -4.08 17.57
C SER A 96 -12.25 -3.66 16.13
N CYS A 97 -10.97 -3.39 15.83
CA CYS A 97 -10.54 -2.97 14.49
C CYS A 97 -10.90 -4.00 13.41
N LEU A 98 -10.79 -5.29 13.75
CA LEU A 98 -11.12 -6.43 12.88
C LEU A 98 -12.57 -6.93 13.06
N GLY A 99 -13.43 -6.10 13.64
CA GLY A 99 -14.82 -6.44 13.95
C GLY A 99 -14.98 -7.09 15.33
N THR A 100 -16.24 -7.28 15.72
CA THR A 100 -16.65 -7.99 16.93
C THR A 100 -17.59 -9.14 16.56
N PRO A 101 -17.95 -10.03 17.50
CA PRO A 101 -18.95 -11.06 17.22
C PRO A 101 -20.30 -10.50 16.75
N ASP A 102 -20.69 -9.32 17.23
CA ASP A 102 -21.96 -8.68 16.89
C ASP A 102 -21.89 -7.83 15.60
N ASP A 103 -20.71 -7.30 15.26
CA ASP A 103 -20.44 -6.63 13.97
C ASP A 103 -19.11 -7.13 13.37
N PRO A 104 -19.13 -8.20 12.55
CA PRO A 104 -17.92 -8.85 12.06
C PRO A 104 -17.30 -8.11 10.86
N LYS A 105 -17.68 -6.86 10.60
CA LYS A 105 -17.15 -6.10 9.46
C LYS A 105 -15.73 -5.65 9.72
N TYR A 106 -14.92 -5.68 8.67
CA TYR A 106 -13.54 -5.20 8.66
C TYR A 106 -13.18 -4.72 7.25
N TRP A 107 -12.01 -4.09 7.10
CA TRP A 107 -11.47 -3.73 5.79
C TRP A 107 -10.78 -4.93 5.15
N ALA A 108 -11.46 -5.55 4.19
CA ALA A 108 -10.93 -6.64 3.39
C ALA A 108 -10.00 -6.09 2.30
N TYR A 109 -8.81 -6.66 2.18
CA TYR A 109 -7.77 -6.22 1.27
C TYR A 109 -7.58 -7.21 0.12
N HIS A 110 -7.70 -6.72 -1.10
CA HIS A 110 -7.54 -7.47 -2.34
C HIS A 110 -6.55 -6.77 -3.26
N ARG A 111 -5.90 -7.55 -4.10
CA ARG A 111 -4.85 -7.06 -5.00
C ARG A 111 -4.97 -7.72 -6.36
N VAL A 112 -4.56 -6.98 -7.39
CA VAL A 112 -4.34 -7.48 -8.74
C VAL A 112 -2.99 -6.94 -9.21
N PRO A 113 -1.99 -7.80 -9.39
CA PRO A 113 -0.73 -7.41 -9.99
C PRO A 113 -0.91 -6.86 -11.41
N ALA A 114 0.00 -6.02 -11.86
CA ALA A 114 0.02 -5.52 -13.22
C ALA A 114 -0.11 -6.64 -14.27
N GLY A 115 -1.02 -6.45 -15.24
CA GLY A 115 -1.30 -7.42 -16.29
C GLY A 115 -2.12 -8.65 -15.86
N ALA A 116 -2.45 -8.80 -14.58
CA ALA A 116 -3.36 -9.84 -14.10
C ALA A 116 -4.82 -9.37 -14.11
N GLU A 117 -5.73 -10.33 -13.97
CA GLU A 117 -7.16 -10.08 -13.85
C GLU A 117 -7.72 -10.77 -12.60
N GLY A 118 -8.75 -10.17 -12.01
CA GLY A 118 -9.46 -10.72 -10.87
C GLY A 118 -8.76 -10.49 -9.54
N TRP A 119 -9.58 -10.28 -8.51
CA TRP A 119 -9.11 -9.99 -7.16
C TRP A 119 -8.47 -11.21 -6.48
N GLN A 120 -7.31 -10.99 -5.87
CA GLN A 120 -6.71 -11.93 -4.94
C GLN A 120 -6.75 -11.34 -3.53
N TYR A 121 -7.36 -12.07 -2.58
CA TYR A 121 -7.34 -11.65 -1.18
C TYR A 121 -5.91 -11.65 -0.64
N SER A 122 -5.48 -10.56 -0.02
CA SER A 122 -4.15 -10.44 0.57
C SER A 122 -4.13 -11.01 1.99
N ARG A 123 -3.29 -12.01 2.21
CA ARG A 123 -2.99 -12.52 3.58
C ARG A 123 -1.98 -11.65 4.32
N ALA A 124 -1.30 -10.75 3.63
CA ALA A 124 -0.38 -9.77 4.21
C ALA A 124 -1.08 -8.42 4.38
N GLY A 125 -0.80 -7.73 5.48
CA GLY A 125 -1.27 -6.36 5.70
C GLY A 125 -0.64 -5.37 4.71
N ALA A 126 -1.28 -4.22 4.52
CA ALA A 126 -0.88 -3.20 3.55
C ALA A 126 0.58 -2.71 3.70
N GLY A 127 1.10 -2.67 4.93
CA GLY A 127 2.48 -2.27 5.18
C GLY A 127 3.53 -3.31 4.73
N ALA A 128 3.13 -4.57 4.55
CA ALA A 128 4.01 -5.65 4.16
C ALA A 128 3.94 -5.99 2.65
N THR A 129 2.95 -5.45 1.94
CA THR A 129 2.83 -5.63 0.49
C THR A 129 3.72 -4.67 -0.28
N ARG A 130 3.84 -4.90 -1.59
CA ARG A 130 4.61 -4.09 -2.53
C ARG A 130 3.76 -3.80 -3.75
N VAL A 131 3.53 -2.52 -4.02
CA VAL A 131 2.73 -1.98 -5.11
C VAL A 131 3.68 -1.41 -6.16
N GLY A 132 3.63 -1.99 -7.35
CA GLY A 132 4.38 -1.59 -8.53
C GLY A 132 3.53 -0.83 -9.55
N ASP A 133 4.18 -0.47 -10.65
CA ASP A 133 3.52 0.16 -11.80
C ASP A 133 2.47 -0.78 -12.41
N GLY A 134 1.26 -0.28 -12.66
CA GLY A 134 0.14 -1.02 -13.23
C GLY A 134 -0.68 -1.85 -12.23
N ASP A 135 -0.29 -1.91 -10.95
CA ASP A 135 -1.01 -2.68 -9.94
C ASP A 135 -2.38 -2.05 -9.61
N VAL A 136 -3.32 -2.90 -9.17
CA VAL A 136 -4.63 -2.48 -8.64
C VAL A 136 -4.81 -2.99 -7.22
N GLU A 137 -5.10 -2.07 -6.32
CA GLU A 137 -5.28 -2.29 -4.89
C GLU A 137 -6.76 -2.08 -4.55
N GLY A 138 -7.39 -3.07 -3.92
CA GLY A 138 -8.82 -3.11 -3.63
C GLY A 138 -9.09 -3.24 -2.13
N TRP A 139 -9.95 -2.38 -1.62
CA TRP A 139 -10.35 -2.34 -0.22
C TRP A 139 -11.86 -2.31 -0.13
N ARG A 140 -12.46 -3.16 0.71
CA ARG A 140 -13.90 -3.09 0.97
C ARG A 140 -14.22 -3.29 2.45
N PHE A 141 -15.04 -2.40 2.99
CA PHE A 141 -15.55 -2.56 4.34
C PHE A 141 -16.72 -3.53 4.33
N GLY A 142 -16.62 -4.62 5.09
CA GLY A 142 -17.62 -5.67 5.10
C GLY A 142 -17.09 -6.99 5.63
N ILE A 143 -17.65 -8.09 5.13
CA ILE A 143 -17.39 -9.45 5.62
C ILE A 143 -16.36 -10.22 4.78
N GLY A 144 -15.38 -9.53 4.17
CA GLY A 144 -14.32 -10.18 3.39
C GLY A 144 -14.53 -10.24 1.86
N VAL A 145 -15.58 -9.60 1.34
CA VAL A 145 -15.86 -9.57 -0.10
C VAL A 145 -15.02 -8.49 -0.78
N ALA A 146 -14.54 -8.76 -2.00
CA ALA A 146 -13.82 -7.78 -2.80
C ALA A 146 -14.73 -6.60 -3.24
N PRO A 147 -14.16 -5.42 -3.50
CA PRO A 147 -14.88 -4.34 -4.20
C PRO A 147 -15.18 -4.72 -5.66
N GLY A 148 -16.02 -3.94 -6.34
CA GLY A 148 -16.21 -4.09 -7.78
C GLY A 148 -14.89 -3.95 -8.54
N PHE A 149 -14.54 -4.93 -9.38
CA PHE A 149 -13.26 -4.92 -10.11
C PHE A 149 -13.25 -3.86 -11.22
N ARG A 150 -12.13 -3.15 -11.33
CA ARG A 150 -11.79 -2.24 -12.43
C ARG A 150 -10.32 -2.46 -12.77
N SER A 151 -10.01 -2.77 -14.02
CA SER A 151 -8.62 -2.95 -14.44
C SER A 151 -7.88 -1.62 -14.44
N PHE A 152 -6.55 -1.66 -14.29
CA PHE A 152 -5.71 -0.46 -14.35
C PHE A 152 -6.02 0.38 -15.60
N CYS A 153 -6.00 -0.25 -16.79
CA CYS A 153 -6.24 0.44 -18.05
C CYS A 153 -7.63 1.07 -18.16
N SER A 154 -8.66 0.49 -17.52
CA SER A 154 -10.01 1.08 -17.50
C SER A 154 -10.11 2.37 -16.68
N VAL A 155 -9.18 2.59 -15.75
CA VAL A 155 -9.19 3.73 -14.82
C VAL A 155 -8.13 4.75 -15.19
N ALA A 156 -6.89 4.32 -15.41
CA ALA A 156 -5.75 5.19 -15.73
C ALA A 156 -5.69 5.57 -17.22
N GLY A 157 -6.40 4.83 -18.09
CA GLY A 157 -6.37 5.05 -19.53
C GLY A 157 -5.06 4.57 -20.14
N CYS A 158 -4.99 3.28 -20.49
CA CYS A 158 -3.90 2.80 -21.33
C CYS A 158 -4.15 3.23 -22.78
N ALA A 159 -3.08 3.56 -23.51
CA ALA A 159 -3.18 3.66 -24.95
C ALA A 159 -3.71 2.32 -25.49
N ALA A 160 -4.74 2.36 -26.33
CA ALA A 160 -5.16 1.17 -27.04
C ALA A 160 -3.95 0.60 -27.80
N PRO A 161 -3.78 -0.73 -27.84
CA PRO A 161 -2.82 -1.34 -28.76
C PRO A 161 -3.08 -0.75 -30.15
N ALA A 162 -2.01 -0.34 -30.85
CA ALA A 162 -2.17 0.07 -32.24
C ALA A 162 -2.90 -1.05 -32.99
N PRO A 163 -3.90 -0.75 -33.84
CA PRO A 163 -4.55 -1.79 -34.62
C PRO A 163 -3.47 -2.59 -35.37
N ASP A 164 -3.57 -3.91 -35.33
CA ASP A 164 -2.67 -4.77 -36.09
C ASP A 164 -2.61 -4.25 -37.53
N PRO A 165 -1.41 -4.17 -38.15
CA PRO A 165 -1.32 -3.81 -39.55
C PRO A 165 -2.28 -4.68 -40.33
N ALA A 166 -3.19 -4.06 -41.08
CA ALA A 166 -4.10 -4.80 -41.95
C ALA A 166 -3.27 -5.82 -42.74
N PRO A 167 -3.69 -7.10 -42.83
CA PRO A 167 -2.97 -8.10 -43.58
C PRO A 167 -2.61 -7.52 -44.93
N GLY A 168 -1.30 -7.41 -45.21
CA GLY A 168 -0.85 -6.89 -46.50
C GLY A 168 -1.51 -7.69 -47.62
N PRO A 169 -1.73 -7.10 -48.81
CA PRO A 169 -2.27 -7.84 -49.96
C PRO A 169 -1.48 -9.13 -50.12
N GLY A 170 -2.10 -10.27 -49.79
CA GLY A 170 -1.45 -11.56 -49.93
C GLY A 170 -1.00 -11.71 -51.38
N PRO A 171 0.16 -12.32 -51.66
CA PRO A 171 0.55 -12.64 -53.03
C PRO A 171 -0.61 -13.40 -53.68
N GLY A 172 -1.17 -12.80 -54.74
CA GLY A 172 -2.31 -13.35 -55.45
C GLY A 172 -2.03 -14.80 -55.87
N PRO A 173 -3.03 -15.69 -55.82
CA PRO A 173 -2.84 -17.09 -56.14
C PRO A 173 -2.29 -17.22 -57.56
N ALA A 174 -1.03 -17.67 -57.65
CA ALA A 174 -0.47 -18.13 -58.90
C ALA A 174 -1.31 -19.33 -59.36
N GLY A 175 -2.02 -19.16 -60.47
CA GLY A 175 -2.83 -20.20 -61.07
C GLY A 175 -1.99 -21.46 -61.35
N GLY A 176 -2.31 -22.54 -60.65
CA GLY A 176 -1.89 -23.91 -60.98
C GLY A 176 -3.15 -24.73 -61.22
N GLY A 177 -3.36 -25.13 -62.47
CA GLY A 177 -4.61 -25.71 -62.95
C GLY A 177 -4.89 -27.16 -62.52
N ALA A 178 -6.14 -27.54 -62.80
CA ALA A 178 -6.69 -28.86 -63.17
C ALA A 178 -6.12 -30.12 -62.49
N ALA A 179 -6.87 -30.77 -61.59
CA ALA A 179 -7.77 -31.93 -61.82
C ALA A 179 -7.00 -33.28 -61.85
N VAL A 180 -7.44 -34.45 -61.37
CA VAL A 180 -8.75 -35.12 -61.16
C VAL A 180 -8.58 -36.21 -60.02
N PRO A 181 -9.33 -37.34 -59.85
CA PRO A 181 -10.21 -37.60 -58.68
C PRO A 181 -9.99 -38.94 -57.90
N THR A 182 -10.92 -39.19 -56.94
CA THR A 182 -11.48 -40.49 -56.47
C THR A 182 -10.62 -41.47 -55.65
N ASP A 183 -11.03 -41.72 -54.39
CA ASP A 183 -11.47 -43.02 -53.82
C ASP A 183 -11.72 -42.82 -52.30
N ALA A 184 -12.95 -42.98 -51.80
CA ALA A 184 -13.68 -44.22 -51.49
C ALA A 184 -13.22 -44.91 -50.18
N GLY A 185 -14.14 -44.96 -49.20
CA GLY A 185 -14.28 -46.07 -48.26
C GLY A 185 -13.59 -45.92 -46.90
N GLY A 186 -14.39 -45.94 -45.82
CA GLY A 186 -13.84 -46.06 -44.47
C GLY A 186 -14.84 -45.91 -43.34
N SER A 187 -15.92 -46.68 -43.36
CA SER A 187 -16.79 -46.89 -42.19
C SER A 187 -16.00 -47.52 -41.03
N GLY A 188 -16.14 -46.97 -39.81
CA GLY A 188 -15.56 -47.55 -38.61
C GLY A 188 -16.21 -47.02 -37.34
N ALA A 189 -17.25 -47.71 -36.89
CA ALA A 189 -17.89 -47.52 -35.59
C ALA A 189 -17.13 -48.26 -34.48
N ALA A 190 -17.04 -47.67 -33.28
CA ALA A 190 -17.00 -48.33 -31.96
C ALA A 190 -17.01 -47.21 -30.90
N SER A 191 -18.06 -47.01 -30.10
CA SER A 191 -18.49 -47.80 -28.93
C SER A 191 -17.35 -48.20 -27.99
N ALA A 192 -17.23 -47.50 -26.87
CA ALA A 192 -16.85 -48.09 -25.59
C ALA A 192 -17.31 -47.19 -24.41
N SER A 193 -18.45 -47.57 -23.85
CA SER A 193 -18.83 -47.35 -22.46
C SER A 193 -17.82 -48.02 -21.53
N GLY A 194 -17.38 -47.32 -20.48
CA GLY A 194 -16.51 -47.86 -19.44
C GLY A 194 -16.75 -47.15 -18.11
N ALA A 195 -17.75 -47.63 -17.37
CA ALA A 195 -17.89 -47.40 -15.95
C ALA A 195 -16.85 -48.23 -15.19
N ALA A 196 -16.19 -47.65 -14.18
CA ALA A 196 -15.57 -48.42 -13.10
C ALA A 196 -15.54 -47.59 -11.82
N SER A 197 -16.46 -47.92 -10.93
CA SER A 197 -16.36 -47.69 -9.50
C SER A 197 -15.15 -48.46 -8.95
N GLY A 198 -14.45 -47.87 -7.97
CA GLY A 198 -13.43 -48.58 -7.19
C GLY A 198 -13.17 -47.86 -5.85
N PRO A 199 -13.05 -48.60 -4.72
CA PRO A 199 -13.25 -48.08 -3.37
C PRO A 199 -11.93 -47.83 -2.59
N GLY A 200 -12.07 -47.14 -1.46
CA GLY A 200 -11.36 -47.44 -0.21
C GLY A 200 -9.82 -47.40 -0.20
N SER A 201 -9.27 -46.41 0.50
CA SER A 201 -8.01 -46.61 1.23
C SER A 201 -8.12 -45.92 2.58
N GLU A 202 -8.54 -46.73 3.55
CA GLU A 202 -8.23 -46.56 4.95
C GLU A 202 -6.73 -46.79 5.17
N GLY A 203 -6.16 -46.09 6.14
CA GLY A 203 -4.92 -46.50 6.83
C GLY A 203 -3.69 -45.65 6.54
N ALA A 204 -3.33 -44.79 7.49
CA ALA A 204 -2.09 -44.96 8.25
C ALA A 204 -1.90 -43.80 9.24
N THR A 205 -2.22 -44.09 10.50
CA THR A 205 -1.61 -43.48 11.69
C THR A 205 -0.08 -43.59 11.64
N SER A 206 0.60 -42.47 11.89
CA SER A 206 1.95 -42.37 12.46
C SER A 206 2.03 -40.95 13.06
N GLY A 207 2.07 -40.72 14.37
CA GLY A 207 2.94 -41.37 15.34
C GLY A 207 4.28 -40.64 15.35
N GLY A 208 4.30 -39.41 15.88
CA GLY A 208 5.47 -38.52 15.91
C GLY A 208 5.57 -37.79 17.23
N THR A 209 5.90 -38.54 18.28
CA THR A 209 6.29 -38.06 19.60
C THR A 209 7.67 -37.42 19.51
N THR A 210 7.82 -36.14 19.86
CA THR A 210 9.12 -35.56 20.22
C THR A 210 9.11 -35.21 21.71
N SER A 211 9.63 -36.16 22.49
CA SER A 211 10.12 -35.95 23.84
C SER A 211 11.56 -35.42 23.80
N GLY A 212 11.86 -34.46 24.67
CA GLY A 212 13.21 -34.04 25.03
C GLY A 212 13.22 -32.55 25.43
N ALA A 213 13.70 -32.13 26.59
CA ALA A 213 14.20 -32.81 27.76
C ALA A 213 14.05 -31.83 28.94
N ALA A 214 13.71 -32.36 30.12
CA ALA A 214 13.67 -31.61 31.36
C ALA A 214 15.10 -31.38 31.89
N THR A 215 15.39 -30.18 32.35
CA THR A 215 16.44 -29.92 33.34
C THR A 215 15.77 -29.49 34.65
N SER A 216 15.95 -30.34 35.65
CA SER A 216 15.56 -30.13 37.03
C SER A 216 16.38 -29.01 37.66
N GLY A 217 15.72 -28.15 38.43
CA GLY A 217 16.34 -27.13 39.27
C GLY A 217 15.39 -26.81 40.42
N ASP A 218 15.48 -27.66 41.45
CA ASP A 218 14.79 -27.58 42.73
C ASP A 218 15.41 -26.46 43.60
N ALA A 219 14.57 -25.60 44.17
CA ALA A 219 14.70 -24.99 45.51
C ALA A 219 13.57 -23.96 45.73
N GLY A 220 12.58 -24.31 46.56
CA GLY A 220 11.82 -23.30 47.33
C GLY A 220 12.58 -22.91 48.61
N PRO A 221 11.94 -22.32 49.64
CA PRO A 221 10.69 -21.57 49.68
C PRO A 221 10.83 -20.20 50.41
N THR A 222 9.87 -19.30 50.28
CA THR A 222 9.41 -18.27 51.26
C THR A 222 8.39 -17.39 50.51
N GLY A 223 7.15 -17.15 50.95
CA GLY A 223 6.64 -17.09 52.30
C GLY A 223 6.55 -15.64 52.80
N VAL A 224 5.86 -14.73 52.08
CA VAL A 224 5.41 -13.43 52.62
C VAL A 224 4.10 -13.00 51.94
N ALA A 225 3.02 -12.96 52.73
CA ALA A 225 1.78 -12.26 52.41
C ALA A 225 1.83 -10.82 52.95
N PRO A 226 1.18 -9.85 52.27
CA PRO A 226 0.62 -8.69 52.99
C PRO A 226 -0.77 -8.31 52.40
N PRO A 227 -1.45 -7.26 52.91
CA PRO A 227 -2.62 -7.40 53.77
C PRO A 227 -3.92 -6.95 53.09
N GLY A 228 -5.04 -7.26 53.75
CA GLY A 228 -6.39 -6.90 53.31
C GLY A 228 -6.71 -5.39 53.33
N GLY A 229 -7.68 -5.05 52.49
CA GLY A 229 -8.42 -3.80 52.40
C GLY A 229 -9.23 -3.85 51.08
N PRO A 230 -10.54 -3.54 51.08
CA PRO A 230 -11.07 -2.30 51.62
C PRO A 230 -12.27 -2.48 52.56
N GLY A 231 -12.36 -1.55 53.50
CA GLY A 231 -13.50 -1.37 54.39
C GLY A 231 -14.74 -0.85 53.68
N SER A 232 -15.86 -1.22 54.26
CA SER A 232 -17.24 -0.91 53.90
C SER A 232 -17.56 0.59 53.86
N ALA A 233 -18.47 0.98 52.97
CA ALA A 233 -19.48 2.00 53.25
C ALA A 233 -20.82 1.61 52.59
N PRO A 234 -21.87 1.36 53.40
CA PRO A 234 -23.25 1.28 52.93
C PRO A 234 -24.04 2.55 53.31
N GLY A 235 -24.89 3.00 52.41
CA GLY A 235 -25.94 4.00 52.65
C GLY A 235 -26.15 4.87 51.41
N ALA A 236 -27.35 5.22 50.98
CA ALA A 236 -28.71 4.88 51.36
C ALA A 236 -29.62 5.32 50.17
N PRO A 237 -30.93 5.07 50.19
CA PRO A 237 -31.81 5.07 49.01
C PRO A 237 -32.58 6.39 48.80
N GLY A 238 -33.21 6.54 47.63
CA GLY A 238 -34.48 7.26 47.53
C GLY A 238 -34.68 8.13 46.29
N ALA A 239 -35.76 7.79 45.55
CA ALA A 239 -36.63 8.67 44.75
C ALA A 239 -36.01 9.38 43.52
N ASP A 240 -36.66 9.51 42.36
CA ASP A 240 -38.09 9.55 42.11
C ASP A 240 -38.42 9.21 40.64
N ARG A 241 -39.61 8.65 40.42
CA ARG A 241 -40.25 8.49 39.11
C ARG A 241 -41.11 9.71 38.82
N THR A 242 -40.88 10.44 37.74
CA THR A 242 -41.94 11.18 37.01
C THR A 242 -41.41 11.53 35.61
N ALA A 243 -41.76 10.77 34.58
CA ALA A 243 -42.93 10.95 33.72
C ALA A 243 -42.98 12.31 32.98
N ALA A 244 -42.80 12.18 31.65
CA ALA A 244 -43.46 12.92 30.58
C ALA A 244 -43.33 14.46 30.50
N ARG A 245 -42.84 14.95 29.35
CA ARG A 245 -43.68 15.78 28.46
C ARG A 245 -43.11 15.96 27.05
N ARG A 246 -44.03 15.83 26.09
CA ARG A 246 -43.98 16.30 24.70
C ARG A 246 -43.83 17.83 24.63
N GLY A 247 -43.18 18.28 23.56
CA GLY A 247 -43.22 19.64 22.99
C GLY A 247 -42.01 19.81 22.07
N VAL A 248 -42.09 19.61 20.75
CA VAL A 248 -42.62 20.52 19.72
C VAL A 248 -41.84 21.84 19.60
N ALA A 249 -41.10 21.89 18.48
CA ALA A 249 -40.87 23.02 17.58
C ALA A 249 -39.70 24.01 17.82
N THR A 250 -39.13 24.35 16.65
CA THR A 250 -38.47 25.59 16.22
C THR A 250 -37.04 25.88 16.69
N GLY A 251 -36.12 25.65 15.74
CA GLY A 251 -35.19 26.67 15.22
C GLY A 251 -34.48 27.57 16.22
N PHE A 252 -33.19 27.30 16.42
CA PHE A 252 -32.25 28.34 16.86
C PHE A 252 -31.05 28.38 15.93
N ALA A 253 -30.83 29.59 15.41
CA ALA A 253 -29.71 29.99 14.60
C ALA A 253 -28.38 29.77 15.33
N ALA A 254 -27.36 29.44 14.54
CA ALA A 254 -25.98 29.34 14.98
C ALA A 254 -25.45 30.68 15.52
N PRO A 255 -24.71 30.70 16.64
CA PRO A 255 -23.89 31.85 17.02
C PRO A 255 -22.56 31.85 16.23
N PRO A 256 -22.04 33.02 15.81
CA PRO A 256 -20.68 33.14 15.34
C PRO A 256 -19.71 33.28 16.52
N GLY A 257 -18.57 32.59 16.45
CA GLY A 257 -17.34 33.00 17.11
C GLY A 257 -17.19 32.64 18.59
N ALA A 258 -16.59 31.48 18.86
CA ALA A 258 -15.75 31.28 20.03
C ALA A 258 -14.50 30.49 19.59
N VAL A 259 -13.45 31.24 19.25
CA VAL A 259 -12.09 30.72 19.11
C VAL A 259 -11.60 30.34 20.50
N ASP A 260 -11.31 29.07 20.71
CA ASP A 260 -10.66 28.54 21.92
C ASP A 260 -9.14 28.74 21.80
N PRO A 261 -8.51 29.63 22.60
CA PRO A 261 -7.07 29.85 22.57
C PRO A 261 -6.28 28.79 23.37
N SER A 262 -6.89 27.67 23.74
CA SER A 262 -6.25 26.64 24.59
C SER A 262 -5.52 25.53 23.82
N ARG A 263 -5.44 25.60 22.48
CA ARG A 263 -4.54 24.72 21.70
C ARG A 263 -3.10 25.19 21.86
N ARG A 264 -2.50 24.81 22.99
CA ARG A 264 -1.05 24.70 23.14
C ARG A 264 -0.51 23.85 22.00
N ALA A 265 0.50 24.40 21.33
CA ALA A 265 1.34 23.69 20.39
C ALA A 265 1.98 22.49 21.08
N ASP A 266 1.73 21.29 20.55
CA ASP A 266 2.53 20.12 20.88
C ASP A 266 3.93 20.27 20.25
N PRO A 267 5.01 20.27 21.05
CA PRO A 267 6.36 20.35 20.52
C PRO A 267 6.77 19.02 19.88
N GLY A 268 7.03 19.10 18.58
CA GLY A 268 8.15 18.46 17.88
C GLY A 268 8.56 17.05 18.31
N SER A 269 8.18 16.08 17.48
CA SER A 269 8.81 14.76 17.40
C SER A 269 10.35 14.88 17.24
N PRO A 270 11.19 14.25 18.08
CA PRO A 270 12.64 14.51 18.18
C PRO A 270 13.50 13.94 17.04
N VAL A 271 12.91 13.30 16.02
CA VAL A 271 13.67 12.64 14.94
C VAL A 271 14.09 13.62 13.83
N GLY A 272 13.42 14.77 13.70
CA GLY A 272 13.70 15.76 12.64
C GLY A 272 14.87 16.73 12.88
N VAL A 273 15.35 16.87 14.12
CA VAL A 273 16.36 17.89 14.48
C VAL A 273 17.80 17.42 14.20
N VAL A 274 18.04 16.10 14.13
CA VAL A 274 19.39 15.56 13.93
C VAL A 274 19.86 15.68 12.47
N VAL A 275 18.94 15.64 11.50
CA VAL A 275 19.31 15.68 10.06
C VAL A 275 19.57 17.11 9.57
N ALA A 276 18.84 18.11 10.08
CA ALA A 276 19.05 19.51 9.69
C ALA A 276 20.34 20.13 10.28
N GLY A 277 20.79 19.66 11.45
CA GLY A 277 22.03 20.13 12.07
C GLY A 277 23.31 19.64 11.38
N LEU A 278 23.30 18.43 10.80
CA LEU A 278 24.48 17.86 10.13
C LEU A 278 24.73 18.48 8.75
N LEU A 279 23.68 18.95 8.05
CA LEU A 279 23.84 19.53 6.71
C LEU A 279 24.45 20.94 6.73
N THR A 280 24.21 21.73 7.79
CA THR A 280 24.77 23.09 7.91
C THR A 280 26.26 23.10 8.27
N LEU A 281 26.72 22.12 9.06
CA LEU A 281 28.16 21.98 9.38
C LEU A 281 29.00 21.52 8.18
N ALA A 282 28.46 20.70 7.27
CA ALA A 282 29.17 20.28 6.07
C ALA A 282 29.42 21.43 5.08
N ILE A 283 28.45 22.33 4.91
CA ILE A 283 28.56 23.49 4.00
C ILE A 283 29.54 24.53 4.56
N ALA A 284 29.53 24.76 5.88
CA ALA A 284 30.48 25.67 6.53
C ALA A 284 31.94 25.15 6.46
N GLY A 285 32.15 23.83 6.58
CA GLY A 285 33.47 23.21 6.46
C GLY A 285 34.08 23.34 5.07
N LEU A 286 33.27 23.16 4.02
CA LEU A 286 33.71 23.30 2.62
C LEU A 286 34.10 24.73 2.26
N ALA A 287 33.37 25.74 2.75
CA ALA A 287 33.68 27.14 2.51
C ALA A 287 35.01 27.57 3.16
N TRP A 288 35.35 27.02 4.33
CA TRP A 288 36.60 27.33 5.02
C TRP A 288 37.81 26.64 4.38
N ALA A 289 37.66 25.40 3.91
CA ALA A 289 38.73 24.68 3.22
C ALA A 289 39.15 25.35 1.90
N TRP A 290 38.22 25.97 1.17
CA TRP A 290 38.52 26.73 -0.04
C TRP A 290 39.28 28.04 0.24
N ARG A 291 38.98 28.73 1.34
CA ARG A 291 39.71 29.96 1.73
C ARG A 291 41.16 29.70 2.09
N ARG A 292 41.50 28.54 2.66
CA ARG A 292 42.89 28.21 3.02
C ARG A 292 43.77 27.81 1.85
N ARG A 293 43.20 27.46 0.70
CA ARG A 293 43.97 27.13 -0.52
C ARG A 293 44.27 28.35 -1.39
N ALA A 294 43.72 29.51 -1.05
CA ALA A 294 43.86 30.76 -1.82
C ALA A 294 44.88 31.75 -1.22
N THR A 295 45.64 31.33 -0.20
CA THR A 295 46.76 32.06 0.42
C THR A 295 48.00 31.20 0.37
#